data_AF-A0A8H7FK78-F1
#
_entry.id   AF-A0A8H7FK78-F1
#
_cell.length_a   1.000
_cell.length_b   1.000
_cell.length_c   1.000
_cell.angle_alpha   90.00
_cell.angle_beta   90.00
_cell.angle_gamma   90.00
#
_symmetry.space_group_name_H-M   'P 1'
#
loop_
_entity.id
_entity.type
_entity.pdbx_description
1 polymer ?
#
loop_
_entity_poly.entity_id
_entity_poly.type
_entity_poly.pdbx_seq_one_letter_code
_entity_poly.pdbx_strand_id
1 'polypeptide(L)'
;MPVKVRYYNCLNNGFGIIVWPQIRSNHNTENKLWDGRDHSGYKLNITQDVTVDLNGCNLPQGTTFILACNTFDGPDGWDSGTVYEYDSTANLTAYGQAEGGVWTVKLVGKGAH
;
A
#
# COMPACT_ATOMS: atom_id res chain seq x y z
N MET A 1 8.80 13.51 -16.61
CA MET A 1 9.01 14.19 -15.31
C MET A 1 9.92 13.31 -14.46
N PRO A 2 10.78 13.83 -13.56
CA PRO A 2 11.66 12.98 -12.78
C PRO A 2 10.81 12.07 -11.89
N VAL A 3 11.05 10.76 -11.97
CA VAL A 3 10.42 9.76 -11.12
C VAL A 3 10.79 10.09 -9.67
N LYS A 4 9.88 10.70 -8.92
CA LYS A 4 10.05 10.88 -7.47
C LYS A 4 9.82 9.51 -6.83
N VAL A 5 10.91 8.83 -6.51
CA VAL A 5 10.86 7.70 -5.58
C VAL A 5 10.67 8.30 -4.20
N ARG A 6 9.55 7.99 -3.55
CA ARG A 6 9.30 8.41 -2.18
C ARG A 6 9.06 7.15 -1.34
N TYR A 7 9.84 7.04 -0.27
CA TYR A 7 9.81 5.88 0.62
C TYR A 7 8.88 6.15 1.78
N TYR A 8 7.92 5.26 2.02
CA TYR A 8 6.97 5.40 3.12
C TYR A 8 6.77 4.06 3.83
N ASN A 9 6.39 4.12 5.09
CA ASN A 9 6.26 2.93 5.94
C ASN A 9 4.85 2.88 6.49
N CYS A 10 4.06 1.89 6.04
CA CYS A 10 2.76 1.60 6.61
C CYS A 10 2.90 0.40 7.54
N LEU A 11 3.08 0.66 8.83
CA LEU A 11 3.26 -0.41 9.82
C LEU A 11 1.91 -1.06 10.13
N ASN A 12 1.79 -2.36 9.88
CA ASN A 12 0.67 -3.17 10.33
C ASN A 12 1.21 -4.26 11.27
N ASN A 13 0.91 -4.15 12.55
CA ASN A 13 1.44 -5.02 13.61
C ASN A 13 0.50 -6.18 13.95
N GLY A 14 -0.16 -6.78 12.95
CA GLY A 14 -1.07 -7.91 13.10
C GLY A 14 -0.36 -9.27 13.16
N PHE A 15 -1.09 -10.31 13.61
CA PHE A 15 -0.69 -11.69 13.39
C PHE A 15 -1.02 -12.07 11.94
N GLY A 16 -0.04 -12.47 11.15
CA GLY A 16 -0.27 -12.92 9.78
C GLY A 16 0.98 -12.84 8.91
N ILE A 17 1.24 -13.91 8.15
CA ILE A 17 2.34 -13.95 7.18
C ILE A 17 1.95 -13.38 5.81
N ILE A 18 0.67 -13.04 5.64
CA ILE A 18 0.09 -12.63 4.38
C ILE A 18 -0.46 -11.22 4.52
N VAL A 19 0.04 -10.32 3.67
CA VAL A 19 -0.37 -8.93 3.61
C VAL A 19 -0.83 -8.56 2.21
N TRP A 20 -1.73 -7.59 2.13
CA TRP A 20 -2.14 -6.99 0.87
C TRP A 20 -2.02 -5.47 0.95
N PRO A 21 -1.43 -4.83 -0.08
CA PRO A 21 -1.45 -3.37 -0.19
C PRO A 21 -2.87 -2.87 -0.40
N GLN A 22 -3.13 -1.65 0.06
CA GLN A 22 -4.41 -0.95 -0.07
C GLN A 22 -4.16 0.52 -0.36
N ILE A 23 -5.10 1.11 -1.11
CA ILE A 23 -5.23 2.55 -1.31
C ILE A 23 -6.51 2.97 -0.62
N ARG A 24 -6.43 3.96 0.27
CA ARG A 24 -7.61 4.46 1.00
C ARG A 24 -7.79 5.95 0.83
N SER A 25 -9.01 6.41 1.02
CA SER A 25 -9.28 7.85 1.03
C SER A 25 -8.58 8.50 2.22
N ASN A 26 -7.92 9.63 1.95
CA ASN A 26 -7.36 10.52 2.98
C ASN A 26 -8.45 11.26 3.80
N HIS A 27 -9.69 11.30 3.32
CA HIS A 27 -10.82 11.93 4.01
C HIS A 27 -11.61 10.97 4.91
N ASN A 28 -11.55 9.66 4.60
CA ASN A 28 -12.16 8.61 5.40
C ASN A 28 -11.36 7.32 5.24
N THR A 29 -10.60 6.95 6.27
CA THR A 29 -9.72 5.78 6.24
C THR A 29 -10.48 4.46 6.22
N GLU A 30 -11.79 4.42 6.44
CA GLU A 30 -12.60 3.21 6.23
C GLU A 30 -12.98 3.02 4.75
N ASN A 31 -12.90 4.08 3.94
CA ASN A 31 -13.18 4.02 2.51
C ASN A 31 -11.94 3.50 1.75
N LYS A 32 -11.99 2.22 1.37
CA LYS A 32 -10.99 1.57 0.52
C LYS A 32 -11.27 1.96 -0.94
N LEU A 33 -10.35 2.70 -1.53
CA LEU A 33 -10.39 3.05 -2.95
C LEU A 33 -9.91 1.87 -3.81
N TRP A 34 -8.96 1.10 -3.28
CA TRP A 34 -8.47 -0.14 -3.89
C TRP A 34 -7.94 -1.09 -2.81
N ASP A 35 -8.22 -2.38 -2.94
CA ASP A 35 -7.76 -3.43 -2.02
C ASP A 35 -7.11 -4.59 -2.80
N GLY A 36 -5.84 -4.86 -2.50
CA GLY A 36 -5.11 -5.96 -3.14
C GLY A 36 -5.69 -7.34 -2.84
N ARG A 37 -6.52 -7.50 -1.79
CA ARG A 37 -7.21 -8.77 -1.50
C ARG A 37 -8.18 -9.20 -2.59
N ASP A 38 -8.79 -8.22 -3.27
CA ASP A 38 -9.81 -8.46 -4.30
C ASP A 38 -9.17 -8.79 -5.66
N HIS A 39 -7.85 -8.90 -5.72
CA HIS A 39 -7.07 -9.02 -6.94
C HIS A 39 -6.00 -10.13 -6.81
N SER A 40 -5.93 -11.02 -7.80
CA SER A 40 -4.91 -12.07 -7.81
C SER A 40 -3.50 -11.49 -7.99
N GLY A 41 -2.52 -12.03 -7.27
CA GLY A 41 -1.10 -11.67 -7.43
C GLY A 41 -0.59 -10.59 -6.47
N TYR A 42 -1.46 -9.91 -5.72
CA TYR A 42 -1.06 -8.90 -4.72
C TYR A 42 -0.87 -9.45 -3.31
N LYS A 43 -0.86 -10.78 -3.19
CA LYS A 43 -0.53 -11.49 -1.96
C LYS A 43 0.95 -11.31 -1.66
N LEU A 44 1.26 -10.56 -0.60
CA LEU A 44 2.62 -10.34 -0.12
C LEU A 44 2.90 -11.29 1.04
N ASN A 45 3.86 -12.22 0.89
CA ASN A 45 4.40 -12.92 2.04
C ASN A 45 5.57 -12.12 2.66
N ILE A 46 5.92 -12.40 3.91
CA ILE A 46 7.09 -11.80 4.56
C ILE A 46 8.36 -12.09 3.74
N THR A 47 9.29 -11.13 3.72
CA THR A 47 10.53 -11.11 2.91
C THR A 47 10.34 -11.05 1.40
N GLN A 48 9.10 -10.95 0.92
CA GLN A 48 8.79 -10.73 -0.48
C GLN A 48 8.46 -9.26 -0.73
N ASP A 49 8.44 -8.91 -2.01
CA ASP A 49 7.91 -7.67 -2.52
C ASP A 49 6.77 -7.94 -3.51
N VAL A 50 5.88 -6.96 -3.64
CA VAL A 50 4.88 -6.94 -4.70
C VAL A 50 4.71 -5.54 -5.24
N THR A 51 4.66 -5.41 -6.57
CA THR A 51 4.42 -4.13 -7.23
C THR A 51 2.97 -4.05 -7.68
N VAL A 52 2.26 -3.02 -7.20
CA VAL A 52 0.96 -2.57 -7.69
C VAL A 52 1.19 -1.58 -8.82
N ASP A 53 0.77 -1.98 -10.02
CA ASP A 53 0.63 -1.06 -11.16
C ASP A 53 -0.59 -0.19 -10.90
N LEU A 54 -0.38 1.12 -10.70
CA LEU A 54 -1.47 2.01 -10.37
C LEU A 54 -2.45 2.13 -11.53
N ASN A 55 -2.04 1.95 -12.78
CA ASN A 55 -2.96 1.90 -13.92
C ASN A 55 -4.06 0.84 -13.72
N GLY A 56 -3.71 -0.29 -13.10
CA GLY A 56 -4.64 -1.38 -12.80
C GLY A 56 -5.67 -1.06 -11.70
N CYS A 57 -5.48 0.01 -10.93
CA CYS A 57 -6.39 0.41 -9.86
C CYS A 57 -7.63 1.16 -10.35
N ASN A 58 -7.65 1.65 -11.60
CA ASN A 58 -8.78 2.36 -12.22
C ASN A 58 -9.33 3.53 -11.39
N LEU A 59 -8.46 4.30 -10.74
CA LEU A 59 -8.86 5.51 -10.00
C LEU A 59 -8.79 6.75 -10.91
N PRO A 60 -9.58 7.81 -10.66
CA PRO A 60 -9.43 9.07 -11.39
C PRO A 60 -8.05 9.69 -11.14
N GLN A 61 -7.36 10.15 -12.20
CA GLN A 61 -6.12 10.93 -12.09
C GLN A 61 -6.31 12.11 -11.14
N GLY A 62 -5.36 12.36 -10.24
CA GLY A 62 -5.46 13.44 -9.26
C GLY A 62 -6.19 13.04 -7.96
N THR A 63 -6.73 11.82 -7.87
CA THR A 63 -7.37 11.33 -6.64
C THR A 63 -6.38 11.33 -5.50
N THR A 64 -6.72 11.97 -4.38
CA THR A 64 -5.85 11.96 -3.20
C THR A 64 -6.11 10.73 -2.33
N PHE A 65 -5.03 10.12 -1.84
CA PHE A 65 -5.11 8.87 -1.09
C PHE A 65 -4.04 8.76 -0.02
N ILE A 66 -4.18 7.74 0.83
CA ILE A 66 -3.15 7.28 1.76
C ILE A 66 -2.81 5.80 1.49
N LEU A 67 -1.59 5.42 1.87
CA LEU A 67 -1.13 4.04 1.78
C LEU A 67 -1.62 3.24 2.99
N ALA A 68 -2.14 2.06 2.73
CA ALA A 68 -2.62 1.14 3.76
C ALA A 68 -2.25 -0.30 3.42
N CYS A 69 -2.37 -1.19 4.40
CA CYS A 69 -2.24 -2.62 4.19
C CYS A 69 -3.06 -3.42 5.21
N ASN A 70 -3.48 -4.62 4.81
CA ASN A 70 -4.20 -5.56 5.66
C ASN A 70 -3.41 -6.85 5.86
N THR A 71 -3.42 -7.40 7.08
CA THR A 71 -3.01 -8.78 7.37
C THR A 71 -4.22 -9.72 7.42
N PHE A 72 -4.05 -10.97 6.95
CA PHE A 72 -5.13 -11.98 6.95
C PHE A 72 -5.83 -12.17 8.31
N ASP A 73 -5.06 -12.26 9.40
CA ASP A 73 -5.56 -12.47 10.79
C ASP A 73 -5.34 -11.25 11.70
N GLY A 74 -5.29 -10.04 11.13
CA GLY A 74 -5.04 -8.83 11.92
C GLY A 74 -5.73 -7.58 11.39
N PRO A 75 -5.69 -6.49 12.17
CA PRO A 75 -6.34 -5.23 11.80
C PRO A 75 -5.73 -4.64 10.54
N ASP A 76 -6.47 -3.74 9.88
CA ASP A 76 -5.91 -2.90 8.84
C ASP A 76 -4.93 -1.89 9.45
N GLY A 77 -3.81 -1.64 8.77
CA GLY A 77 -2.84 -0.60 9.12
C GLY A 77 -2.78 0.43 8.00
N TRP A 78 -2.55 1.69 8.34
CA TRP A 78 -2.47 2.79 7.36
C TRP A 78 -1.53 3.90 7.85
N ASP A 79 -0.99 4.66 6.91
CA ASP A 79 -0.17 5.85 7.20
C ASP A 79 -0.91 7.10 6.72
N SER A 80 -1.51 7.84 7.66
CA SER A 80 -2.17 9.13 7.41
C SER A 80 -1.20 10.32 7.45
N GLY A 81 0.07 10.10 7.77
CA GLY A 81 1.09 11.16 7.84
C GLY A 81 1.48 11.72 6.48
N THR A 82 1.15 11.00 5.40
CA THR A 82 1.38 11.45 4.02
C THR A 82 0.15 11.20 3.15
N VAL A 83 -0.26 12.23 2.42
CA VAL A 83 -1.26 12.16 1.35
C VAL A 83 -0.55 12.14 0.00
N TYR A 84 -1.03 11.29 -0.90
CA TYR A 84 -0.51 11.10 -2.24
C TYR A 84 -1.53 11.54 -3.27
N GLU A 85 -1.07 11.92 -4.45
CA GLU A 85 -1.92 12.10 -5.61
C GLU A 85 -1.79 10.90 -6.57
N TYR A 86 -2.93 10.34 -6.99
CA TYR A 86 -2.99 9.20 -7.89
C TYR A 86 -2.54 9.56 -9.30
N ASP A 87 -1.54 8.81 -9.76
CA ASP A 87 -1.01 8.85 -11.12
C ASP A 87 -1.02 7.45 -11.72
N SER A 88 -1.83 7.27 -12.77
CA SER A 88 -1.95 5.99 -13.50
C SER A 88 -0.64 5.53 -14.13
N THR A 89 0.34 6.42 -14.32
CA THR A 89 1.66 6.07 -14.88
C THR A 89 2.68 5.62 -13.83
N ALA A 90 2.31 5.68 -12.55
CA ALA A 90 3.18 5.36 -11.44
C ALA A 90 2.94 3.93 -10.90
N ASN A 91 3.89 3.44 -10.10
CA ASN A 91 3.80 2.14 -9.45
C ASN A 91 3.99 2.28 -7.95
N LEU A 92 3.33 1.42 -7.18
CA LEU A 92 3.52 1.29 -5.74
C LEU A 92 4.15 -0.08 -5.46
N THR A 93 5.30 -0.15 -4.79
CA THR A 93 5.91 -1.42 -4.39
C THR A 93 5.77 -1.63 -2.89
N ALA A 94 5.14 -2.71 -2.49
CA ALA A 94 5.05 -3.16 -1.11
C ALA A 94 6.17 -4.18 -0.82
N TYR A 95 6.79 -4.07 0.35
CA TYR A 95 7.83 -4.97 0.84
C TYR A 95 7.42 -5.49 2.21
N GLY A 96 7.38 -6.80 2.40
CA GLY A 96 7.13 -7.41 3.70
C GLY A 96 8.44 -7.62 4.44
N GLN A 97 8.59 -7.09 5.65
CA GLN A 97 9.77 -7.29 6.50
C GLN A 97 9.35 -7.81 7.88
N ALA A 98 10.27 -8.48 8.59
CA ALA A 98 10.07 -8.87 9.99
C ALA A 98 10.98 -8.01 10.86
N GLU A 99 10.42 -7.34 11.87
CA GLU A 99 11.17 -6.49 12.80
C GLU A 99 10.82 -6.85 14.25
N GLY A 100 11.80 -7.31 15.03
CA GLY A 100 11.62 -7.56 16.47
C GLY A 100 10.59 -8.65 16.83
N GLY A 101 10.31 -9.60 15.93
CA GLY A 101 9.27 -10.62 16.13
C GLY A 101 7.85 -10.15 15.77
N VAL A 102 7.72 -8.92 15.26
CA VAL A 102 6.49 -8.37 14.69
C VAL A 102 6.66 -8.33 13.17
N TRP A 103 5.61 -8.70 12.44
CA TRP A 103 5.60 -8.63 10.98
C TRP A 103 5.23 -7.21 10.55
N THR A 104 5.94 -6.64 9.59
CA THR A 104 5.82 -5.24 9.20
C THR A 104 5.79 -5.12 7.69
N VAL A 105 5.02 -4.17 7.14
CA VAL A 105 5.04 -3.89 5.70
C VAL A 105 5.53 -2.48 5.44
N LYS A 106 6.31 -2.34 4.38
CA LYS A 106 6.84 -1.08 3.89
C LYS A 106 6.32 -0.83 2.49
N LEU A 107 5.63 0.29 2.28
CA LEU A 107 5.04 0.65 0.99
C LEU A 107 5.83 1.78 0.35
N VAL A 108 6.52 1.49 -0.73
CA VAL A 108 7.35 2.43 -1.49
C VAL A 108 6.59 2.89 -2.73
N GLY A 109 6.16 4.15 -2.75
CA GLY A 109 5.57 4.76 -3.94
C GLY A 109 6.65 5.23 -4.92
N LYS A 110 6.61 4.76 -6.17
CA LYS A 110 7.47 5.24 -7.26
C LYS A 110 6.60 5.98 -8.28
N GLY A 111 6.56 7.31 -8.18
CA GLY A 111 5.92 8.18 -9.19
C GLY A 111 4.64 8.93 -8.76
N ALA A 112 4.17 8.80 -7.52
CA ALA A 112 3.06 9.63 -7.04
C ALA A 112 3.54 11.07 -6.76
N HIS A 113 2.81 12.07 -7.27
CA HIS A 113 3.11 13.49 -7.08
C HIS A 113 2.77 13.97 -5.66
#